data_AF-A0A0F9IKA8-F1
#
_entry.id   AF-A0A0F9IKA8-F1
#
_cell.length_a   1.000
_cell.length_b   1.000
_cell.length_c   1.000
_cell.angle_alpha   90.00
_cell.angle_beta   90.00
_cell.angle_gamma   90.00
#
_symmetry.space_group_name_H-M   'P 1'
#
loop_
_entity.id
_entity.type
_entity.pdbx_description
1 polymer ?
#
loop_
_entity_poly.entity_id
_entity_poly.type
_entity_poly.pdbx_seq_one_letter_code
_entity_poly.pdbx_strand_id
1 'polypeptide(L)'
;LKERIKAYFDDTSLKTTIKYIDPSYIIRSAPANANDSLFCNRLAYHAVHGAMAGKTKFVVGRLNNRFVYLPISKVVNKRKKINLGGEFWFAALQSTGQPFSML
;
A
#
# COMPACT_ATOMS: atom_id res chain seq x y z
N LEU A 1 4.26 -18.35 7.47
CA LEU A 1 5.70 -18.10 7.14
C LEU A 1 6.62 -18.35 8.33
N LYS A 2 6.40 -17.69 9.49
CA LYS A 2 7.17 -17.94 10.73
C LYS A 2 7.38 -19.44 11.03
N GLU A 3 6.30 -20.20 11.02
CA GLU A 3 6.32 -21.66 11.29
C GLU A 3 7.13 -22.42 10.24
N ARG A 4 7.00 -22.08 8.95
CA ARG A 4 7.78 -22.68 7.87
C ARG A 4 9.29 -22.43 8.01
N ILE A 5 9.67 -21.19 8.36
CA ILE A 5 11.08 -20.85 8.59
C ILE A 5 11.60 -21.62 9.81
N LYS A 6 10.80 -21.71 10.89
CA LYS A 6 11.18 -22.50 12.08
C LYS A 6 11.41 -23.97 11.71
N ALA A 7 10.46 -24.58 11.00
CA ALA A 7 10.54 -25.98 10.59
C ALA A 7 11.80 -26.28 9.74
N TYR A 8 12.17 -25.36 8.82
CA TYR A 8 13.39 -25.51 8.02
C TYR A 8 14.67 -25.56 8.88
N PHE A 9 14.80 -24.67 9.87
CA PHE A 9 15.98 -24.66 10.74
C PHE A 9 16.00 -25.82 11.75
N ASP A 10 14.81 -26.24 12.22
CA ASP A 10 14.67 -27.41 13.07
C ASP A 10 15.13 -28.68 12.32
N ASP A 11 14.78 -28.84 11.03
CA ASP A 11 15.22 -29.95 10.17
C ASP A 11 16.74 -29.94 9.91
N THR A 12 17.33 -28.74 9.77
CA THR A 12 18.78 -28.58 9.59
C THR A 12 19.56 -28.68 10.92
N SER A 13 18.89 -28.96 12.05
CA SER A 13 19.50 -29.00 13.39
C SER A 13 20.20 -27.69 13.81
N LEU A 14 19.79 -26.55 13.24
CA LEU A 14 20.36 -25.24 13.52
C LEU A 14 19.51 -24.48 14.55
N LYS A 15 20.04 -24.31 15.76
CA LYS A 15 19.36 -23.58 16.82
C LYS A 15 19.17 -22.11 16.44
N THR A 16 17.92 -21.71 16.22
CA THR A 16 17.56 -20.37 15.72
C THR A 16 16.53 -19.69 16.62
N THR A 17 16.65 -18.37 16.80
CA THR A 17 15.62 -17.56 17.49
C THR A 17 14.83 -16.76 16.46
N ILE A 18 13.50 -16.94 16.43
CA ILE A 18 12.62 -16.23 15.50
C ILE A 18 11.69 -15.30 16.28
N LYS A 19 11.83 -13.99 16.05
CA LYS A 19 10.91 -12.96 16.57
C LYS A 19 9.92 -12.58 15.47
N TYR A 20 8.64 -12.78 15.75
CA TYR A 20 7.56 -12.35 14.86
C TYR A 20 6.96 -11.05 15.41
N ILE A 21 6.86 -10.05 14.55
CA ILE A 21 6.33 -8.73 14.87
C ILE A 21 5.15 -8.49 13.94
N ASP A 22 3.97 -8.24 14.51
CA ASP A 22 2.77 -7.85 13.77
C ASP A 22 2.36 -6.42 14.14
N PRO A 23 2.78 -5.41 13.36
CA PRO A 23 2.46 -4.02 13.64
C PRO A 23 1.12 -3.59 13.04
N SER A 24 0.27 -4.51 12.58
CA SER A 24 -0.93 -4.17 11.79
C SER A 24 -1.85 -3.16 12.49
N TYR A 25 -2.19 -3.40 13.76
CA TYR A 25 -3.01 -2.48 14.53
C TYR A 25 -2.27 -1.18 14.89
N ILE A 26 -0.97 -1.26 15.17
CA ILE A 26 -0.16 -0.09 15.48
C ILE A 26 -0.17 0.88 14.30
N ILE A 27 0.02 0.37 13.08
CA ILE A 27 0.03 1.19 11.87
C ILE A 27 -1.36 1.75 11.56
N ARG A 28 -2.42 0.93 11.65
CA ARG A 28 -3.77 1.32 11.24
C ARG A 28 -4.50 2.21 12.24
N SER A 29 -4.10 2.17 13.50
CA SER A 29 -4.68 2.98 14.58
C SER A 29 -3.83 4.20 14.92
N ALA A 30 -2.68 4.37 14.28
CA ALA A 30 -1.85 5.56 14.46
C ALA A 30 -2.61 6.82 13.96
N PRO A 31 -2.46 7.96 14.64
CA PRO A 31 -3.03 9.22 14.17
C PRO A 31 -2.39 9.64 12.84
N ALA A 32 -3.17 10.34 12.01
CA ALA A 32 -2.67 10.92 10.78
C ALA A 32 -1.57 11.96 11.06
N ASN A 33 -0.49 11.92 10.30
CA ASN A 33 0.51 12.99 10.34
C ASN A 33 -0.05 14.27 9.65
N ALA A 34 0.72 15.36 9.70
CA ALA A 34 0.31 16.64 9.12
C ALA A 34 0.00 16.58 7.61
N ASN A 35 0.80 15.83 6.85
CA ASN A 35 0.61 15.68 5.41
C ASN A 35 -0.66 14.89 5.09
N ASP A 36 -0.90 13.80 5.81
CA ASP A 36 -2.11 12.99 5.66
C ASP A 36 -3.35 13.78 6.06
N SER A 37 -3.28 14.56 7.14
CA SER A 37 -4.37 15.44 7.58
C SER A 37 -4.71 16.48 6.52
N LEU A 38 -3.71 17.14 5.94
CA LEU A 38 -3.90 18.10 4.84
C LEU A 38 -4.50 17.43 3.59
N PHE A 39 -4.00 16.23 3.25
CA PHE A 39 -4.49 15.48 2.10
C PHE A 39 -5.94 15.04 2.27
N CYS A 40 -6.31 14.51 3.43
CA CYS A 40 -7.68 14.12 3.77
C CYS A 40 -8.63 15.32 3.74
N ASN A 41 -8.24 16.47 4.29
CA ASN A 41 -9.04 17.69 4.22
C ASN A 41 -9.30 18.13 2.77
N ARG A 42 -8.28 18.09 1.90
CA ARG A 42 -8.46 18.43 0.48
C ARG A 42 -9.38 17.44 -0.24
N LEU A 43 -9.25 16.13 0.02
CA LEU A 43 -10.16 15.12 -0.53
C LEU A 43 -11.61 15.41 -0.10
N ALA A 44 -11.84 15.72 1.18
CA ALA A 44 -13.15 16.02 1.73
C ALA A 44 -13.78 17.26 1.08
N TYR A 45 -13.05 18.37 0.97
CA TYR A 45 -13.56 19.59 0.32
C TYR A 45 -13.94 19.35 -1.15
N HIS A 46 -13.10 18.65 -1.91
CA HIS A 46 -13.43 18.31 -3.29
C HIS A 46 -14.66 17.39 -3.38
N ALA A 47 -14.85 16.48 -2.43
CA ALA A 47 -16.01 15.60 -2.38
C ALA A 47 -17.30 16.41 -2.14
N VAL A 48 -17.27 17.32 -1.16
CA VAL A 48 -18.39 18.24 -0.87
C VAL A 48 -18.70 19.11 -2.09
N HIS A 49 -17.71 19.77 -2.70
CA HIS A 49 -17.93 20.58 -3.90
C HIS A 49 -18.52 19.76 -5.05
N GLY A 50 -18.04 18.53 -5.26
CA GLY A 50 -18.56 17.64 -6.29
C GLY A 50 -20.02 17.27 -6.06
N ALA A 51 -20.36 16.92 -4.81
CA ALA A 51 -21.73 16.60 -4.41
C ALA A 51 -22.67 17.81 -4.54
N MET A 52 -22.24 18.99 -4.09
CA MET A 52 -23.02 20.23 -4.19
C MET A 52 -23.23 20.68 -5.64
N ALA A 53 -22.29 20.35 -6.54
CA ALA A 53 -22.44 20.54 -7.99
C ALA A 53 -23.30 19.45 -8.68
N GLY A 54 -24.00 18.60 -7.89
CA GLY A 54 -24.91 17.57 -8.41
C GLY A 54 -24.22 16.30 -8.93
N LYS A 55 -22.91 16.11 -8.69
CA LYS A 55 -22.22 14.88 -9.10
C LYS A 55 -22.57 13.76 -8.13
N THR A 56 -22.76 12.55 -8.67
CA THR A 56 -23.05 11.35 -7.89
C THR A 56 -22.21 10.17 -8.39
N LYS A 57 -22.15 9.08 -7.61
CA LYS A 57 -21.47 7.82 -7.98
C LYS A 57 -19.99 8.00 -8.34
N PHE A 58 -19.31 8.94 -7.67
CA PHE A 58 -17.89 9.23 -7.89
C PHE A 58 -17.08 9.11 -6.59
N VAL A 59 -15.77 8.97 -6.74
CA VAL A 59 -14.78 9.17 -5.67
C VAL A 59 -13.85 10.30 -6.05
N VAL A 60 -13.27 10.96 -5.05
CA VAL A 60 -12.17 11.91 -5.27
C VAL A 60 -10.85 11.16 -5.18
N GLY A 61 -9.98 11.36 -6.17
CA GLY A 61 -8.61 10.84 -6.16
C GLY A 61 -7.60 11.92 -6.51
N ARG A 62 -6.31 11.59 -6.37
CA ARG A 62 -5.20 12.44 -6.85
C ARG A 62 -4.46 11.73 -7.98
N LEU A 63 -4.39 12.37 -9.15
CA LEU A 63 -3.64 11.90 -10.32
C LEU A 63 -2.75 13.03 -10.82
N ASN A 64 -1.46 12.78 -11.01
CA ASN A 64 -0.47 13.76 -11.48
C ASN A 64 -0.58 15.11 -10.74
N ASN A 65 -0.57 15.05 -9.41
CA ASN A 65 -0.67 16.21 -8.51
C ASN A 65 -1.99 17.01 -8.60
N ARG A 66 -3.03 16.50 -9.26
CA ARG A 66 -4.35 17.15 -9.36
C ARG A 66 -5.44 16.29 -8.73
N PHE A 67 -6.42 16.94 -8.10
CA PHE A 67 -7.62 16.28 -7.61
C PHE A 67 -8.61 16.07 -8.75
N VAL A 68 -9.14 14.85 -8.86
CA VAL A 68 -10.02 14.42 -9.95
C VAL A 68 -11.23 13.65 -9.41
N TYR A 69 -12.35 13.74 -10.12
CA TYR A 69 -13.53 12.92 -9.88
C TYR A 69 -13.48 11.68 -10.76
N LEU A 70 -13.61 10.51 -10.14
CA LEU A 70 -13.53 9.23 -10.82
C LEU A 70 -14.82 8.43 -10.59
N PRO A 71 -15.46 7.89 -11.65
CA PRO A 71 -16.64 7.05 -11.48
C PRO A 71 -16.30 5.78 -10.68
N ILE A 72 -17.13 5.46 -9.68
CA ILE A 72 -16.93 4.27 -8.83
C ILE A 72 -16.79 2.99 -9.69
N SER A 73 -17.63 2.84 -10.72
CA SER A 73 -17.62 1.69 -11.63
C SER A 73 -16.30 1.47 -12.35
N LYS A 74 -15.52 2.54 -12.60
CA LYS A 74 -14.19 2.44 -13.21
C LYS A 74 -13.11 2.16 -12.18
N VAL A 75 -13.23 2.72 -10.97
CA VAL A 75 -12.24 2.54 -9.89
C VAL A 75 -12.22 1.10 -9.39
N VAL A 76 -13.38 0.45 -9.27
CA VAL A 76 -13.46 -0.93 -8.76
C VAL A 76 -13.02 -2.00 -9.77
N ASN A 77 -12.86 -1.64 -11.05
CA ASN A 77 -12.54 -2.60 -12.11
C ASN A 77 -11.12 -3.17 -11.98
N LYS A 78 -10.14 -2.31 -11.62
CA LYS A 78 -8.72 -2.70 -11.55
C LYS A 78 -8.02 -2.04 -10.38
N ARG A 79 -7.20 -2.81 -9.66
CA ARG A 79 -6.30 -2.31 -8.61
C ARG A 79 -4.90 -2.02 -9.14
N LYS A 80 -4.23 -1.01 -8.57
CA LYS A 80 -2.80 -0.77 -8.79
C LYS A 80 -1.99 -1.94 -8.23
N LYS A 81 -1.01 -2.40 -9.00
CA LYS A 81 -0.02 -3.43 -8.62
C LYS A 81 1.37 -2.83 -8.77
N ILE A 82 2.34 -3.37 -8.03
CA ILE A 82 3.75 -3.03 -8.25
C ILE A 82 4.14 -3.49 -9.65
N ASN A 83 4.81 -2.62 -10.40
CA ASN A 83 5.43 -3.00 -11.66
C ASN A 83 6.75 -3.70 -11.37
N LEU A 84 6.83 -5.00 -11.64
CA LEU A 84 8.04 -5.80 -11.40
C LEU A 84 9.19 -5.42 -12.34
N GLY A 85 8.91 -4.81 -13.49
CA GLY A 85 9.92 -4.22 -14.37
C GLY A 85 10.21 -2.74 -14.09
N GLY A 86 9.65 -2.18 -13.01
CA GLY A 86 9.79 -0.76 -12.68
C GLY A 86 10.86 -0.48 -11.65
N GLU A 87 11.32 0.78 -11.60
CA GLU A 87 12.36 1.26 -10.68
C GLU A 87 12.08 0.94 -9.21
N PHE A 88 10.81 1.04 -8.79
CA PHE A 88 10.42 0.75 -7.40
C PHE A 88 10.75 -0.68 -7.00
N TRP A 89 10.47 -1.67 -7.87
CA TRP A 89 10.78 -3.07 -7.57
C TRP A 89 12.28 -3.34 -7.69
N PHE A 90 12.94 -2.72 -8.67
CA PHE A 90 14.38 -2.80 -8.84
C PHE A 90 15.15 -2.32 -7.61
N ALA A 91 14.75 -1.19 -7.02
CA ALA A 91 15.34 -0.66 -5.79
C ALA A 91 15.21 -1.64 -4.61
N ALA A 92 14.08 -2.35 -4.51
CA ALA A 92 13.88 -3.39 -3.49
C ALA A 92 14.82 -4.59 -3.69
N LEU A 93 15.01 -5.05 -4.94
CA LEU A 93 15.96 -6.12 -5.27
C LEU A 93 17.40 -5.72 -4.93
N GLN A 94 17.83 -4.52 -5.33
CA GLN A 94 19.18 -4.03 -5.03
C GLN A 94 19.43 -3.94 -3.52
N SER A 95 18.43 -3.48 -2.75
CA SER A 95 18.57 -3.33 -1.30
C SER A 95 18.59 -4.66 -0.55
N THR A 96 17.96 -5.70 -1.11
CA THR A 96 17.86 -7.03 -0.49
C THR A 96 18.88 -8.04 -1.03
N GLY A 97 19.53 -7.74 -2.16
CA GLY A 97 20.42 -8.66 -2.86
C GLY A 97 19.70 -9.85 -3.51
N GLN A 98 18.37 -9.83 -3.59
CA GLN A 98 17.60 -10.93 -4.17
C GLN A 98 17.78 -10.97 -5.70
N PRO A 99 17.79 -12.17 -6.31
CA PRO A 99 17.93 -12.31 -7.76
C PRO A 99 16.69 -11.77 -8.48
N PHE A 100 16.87 -11.29 -9.71
CA PHE A 100 15.79 -10.75 -10.53
C PHE A 100 14.74 -11.81 -10.92
N SER A 101 15.16 -13.07 -10.98
CA SER A 101 14.31 -14.22 -11.18
C SER A 101 14.64 -15.27 -10.12
N MET A 102 13.63 -15.75 -9.40
CA MET A 102 13.74 -16.95 -8.58
C MET A 102 13.42 -18.15 -9.49
N LEU A 103 14.46 -18.74 -10.09
CA LEU A 103 14.38 -20.06 -10.72
C LEU A 103 14.44 -21.14 -9.63
#